data_AF-A0A7J8CXB8-F1
#
_entry.id   AF-A0A7J8CXB8-F1
#
_cell.length_a   1.000
_cell.length_b   1.000
_cell.length_c   1.000
_cell.angle_alpha   90.00
_cell.angle_beta   90.00
_cell.angle_gamma   90.00
#
_symmetry.space_group_name_H-M   'P 1'
#
loop_
_entity.id
_entity.type
_entity.pdbx_description
1 polymer ?
#
loop_
_entity_poly.entity_id
_entity_poly.type
_entity_poly.pdbx_seq_one_letter_code
_entity_poly.pdbx_strand_id
1 'polypeptide(L)'
;MELEPELLLQEARENVEAAQSYRRELGQRLQGLQAARRQIKESASQTRDVLKQHFNDLKGTLGKLLDERLVTLLQEVDTIEQETIKPLDDCQKLIEHGVNTAEDLVQEGEIAILGGVGEQNEKLWSFTKKASHIQLDRWMTTSQPKITDSSSVNVLQIILRMYM
;
A
#
# COMPACT_ATOMS: atom_id res chain seq x y z
N MET A 1 1.40 12.76 98.29
CA MET A 1 0.88 11.39 98.20
C MET A 1 1.90 10.63 97.37
N GLU A 2 2.84 9.96 98.01
CA GLU A 2 3.74 9.04 97.31
C GLU A 2 2.90 7.80 96.97
N LEU A 3 2.86 7.41 95.70
CA LEU A 3 2.20 6.17 95.28
C LEU A 3 2.88 5.00 96.01
N GLU A 4 2.08 4.11 96.59
CA GLU A 4 2.60 2.90 97.21
C GLU A 4 3.43 2.09 96.19
N PRO A 5 4.62 1.59 96.57
CA PRO A 5 5.52 0.88 95.66
C PRO A 5 4.86 -0.29 94.93
N GLU A 6 3.87 -0.92 95.54
CA GLU A 6 3.12 -2.06 94.99
C GLU A 6 2.23 -1.66 93.81
N LEU A 7 1.62 -0.47 93.87
CA LEU A 7 0.80 0.11 92.80
C LEU A 7 1.64 0.42 91.56
N LEU A 8 2.83 1.03 91.75
CA LEU A 8 3.77 1.31 90.67
C LEU A 8 4.29 0.03 90.01
N LEU A 9 4.48 -1.03 90.80
CA LEU A 9 4.95 -2.32 90.31
C LEU A 9 3.88 -3.02 89.47
N GLN A 10 2.61 -2.93 89.87
CA GLN A 10 1.49 -3.46 89.10
C GLN A 10 1.29 -2.68 87.79
N GLU A 11 1.32 -1.35 87.83
CA GLU A 11 1.21 -0.51 86.64
C GLU A 11 2.36 -0.76 85.65
N ALA A 12 3.59 -0.93 86.13
CA ALA A 12 4.72 -1.29 85.29
C ALA A 12 4.52 -2.64 84.57
N ARG A 13 3.92 -3.64 85.22
CA ARG A 13 3.62 -4.94 84.61
C ARG A 13 2.60 -4.80 83.49
N GLU A 14 1.51 -4.08 83.73
CA GLU A 14 0.46 -3.84 82.73
C GLU A 14 1.00 -3.06 81.53
N ASN A 15 1.84 -2.05 81.77
CA ASN A 15 2.51 -1.30 80.72
C ASN A 15 3.46 -2.17 79.88
N VAL A 16 4.19 -3.10 80.51
CA VAL A 16 5.05 -4.05 79.80
C VAL A 16 4.21 -5.00 78.94
N GLU A 17 3.10 -5.52 79.45
CA GLU A 17 2.17 -6.35 78.67
C GLU A 17 1.58 -5.60 77.47
N ALA A 18 1.15 -4.36 77.68
CA ALA A 18 0.64 -3.49 76.62
C ALA A 18 1.70 -3.23 75.55
N ALA A 19 2.93 -2.91 75.95
CA ALA A 19 4.05 -2.70 75.03
C ALA A 19 4.40 -3.97 74.24
N GLN A 20 4.37 -5.15 74.88
CA GLN A 20 4.58 -6.42 74.21
C GLN A 20 3.47 -6.75 73.21
N SER A 21 2.21 -6.43 73.54
CA SER A 21 1.08 -6.56 72.62
C SER A 21 1.24 -5.66 71.40
N TYR A 22 1.54 -4.37 71.63
CA TYR A 22 1.74 -3.40 70.56
C TYR A 22 2.91 -3.77 69.65
N ARG A 23 4.04 -4.24 70.21
CA ARG A 23 5.18 -4.75 69.42
C ARG A 23 4.78 -5.90 68.50
N ARG A 24 3.94 -6.83 68.96
CA ARG A 24 3.44 -7.95 68.12
C ARG A 24 2.57 -7.44 66.98
N GLU A 25 1.66 -6.51 67.27
CA GLU A 25 0.78 -5.92 66.27
C GLU A 25 1.58 -5.15 65.19
N LEU A 26 2.55 -4.33 65.61
CA LEU A 26 3.46 -3.65 64.69
C LEU A 26 4.26 -4.64 63.84
N GLY A 27 4.71 -5.74 64.42
CA GLY A 27 5.38 -6.82 63.68
C GLY A 27 4.50 -7.41 62.58
N GLN A 28 3.22 -7.67 62.87
CA GLN A 28 2.26 -8.16 61.88
C GLN A 28 1.99 -7.13 60.79
N ARG A 29 1.81 -5.84 61.15
CA ARG A 29 1.62 -4.76 60.17
C ARG A 29 2.83 -4.60 59.25
N LEU A 30 4.05 -4.75 59.77
CA LEU A 30 5.28 -4.69 58.98
C LEU A 30 5.34 -5.84 57.95
N GLN A 31 4.97 -7.06 58.35
CA GLN A 31 4.86 -8.20 57.43
C GLN A 31 3.80 -7.95 56.35
N GLY A 32 2.63 -7.43 56.72
CA GLY A 32 1.58 -7.04 55.78
C GLY A 32 2.07 -5.99 54.77
N LEU A 33 2.82 -4.99 55.22
CA LEU A 33 3.40 -3.96 54.35
C LEU A 33 4.41 -4.56 53.37
N GLN A 34 5.24 -5.50 53.80
CA GLN A 34 6.20 -6.19 52.94
C GLN A 34 5.50 -7.04 51.88
N ALA A 35 4.41 -7.73 52.25
CA ALA A 35 3.59 -8.50 51.31
C ALA A 35 2.91 -7.59 50.28
N ALA A 36 2.28 -6.49 50.73
CA ALA A 36 1.67 -5.51 49.84
C ALA A 36 2.70 -4.90 48.87
N ARG A 37 3.90 -4.57 49.35
CA ARG A 37 4.98 -4.07 48.50
C ARG A 37 5.39 -5.08 47.43
N ARG A 38 5.42 -6.37 47.77
CA ARG A 38 5.73 -7.43 46.81
C ARG A 38 4.64 -7.55 45.74
N GLN A 39 3.38 -7.59 46.17
CA GLN A 39 2.24 -7.66 45.25
C GLN A 39 2.23 -6.48 44.26
N ILE A 40 2.48 -5.26 44.72
CA ILE A 40 2.54 -4.07 43.84
C ILE A 40 3.67 -4.23 42.80
N LYS A 41 4.83 -4.74 43.20
CA LYS A 41 5.95 -4.94 42.26
C LYS A 41 5.65 -6.01 41.22
N GLU A 42 5.06 -7.13 41.65
CA GLU A 42 4.69 -8.25 40.80
C GLU A 42 3.58 -7.84 39.81
N SER A 43 2.51 -7.20 40.30
CA SER A 43 1.42 -6.73 39.44
C SER A 43 1.92 -5.68 38.45
N ALA A 44 2.75 -4.72 38.88
CA ALA A 44 3.33 -3.74 37.98
C ALA A 44 4.23 -4.37 36.92
N SER A 45 4.96 -5.45 37.25
CA SER A 45 5.75 -6.19 36.26
C SER A 45 4.86 -6.88 35.24
N GLN A 46 3.85 -7.62 35.70
CA GLN A 46 2.89 -8.30 34.84
C GLN A 46 2.17 -7.32 33.92
N THR A 47 1.68 -6.20 34.44
CA THR A 47 1.04 -5.16 33.63
C THR A 47 2.00 -4.59 32.57
N ARG A 48 3.27 -4.35 32.93
CA ARG A 48 4.27 -3.89 31.95
C ARG A 48 4.49 -4.91 30.83
N ASP A 49 4.54 -6.19 31.16
CA ASP A 49 4.76 -7.25 30.17
C ASP A 49 3.53 -7.43 29.25
N VAL A 50 2.32 -7.39 29.81
CA VAL A 50 1.07 -7.42 29.04
C VAL A 50 0.96 -6.23 28.10
N LEU A 51 1.29 -5.01 28.56
CA LEU A 51 1.27 -3.82 27.71
C LEU A 51 2.27 -3.93 26.55
N LYS A 52 3.50 -4.38 26.83
CA LYS A 52 4.50 -4.59 25.77
C LYS A 52 4.02 -5.60 24.74
N GLN A 53 3.45 -6.72 25.20
CA GLN A 53 2.94 -7.75 24.31
C GLN A 53 1.80 -7.20 23.44
N HIS A 54 0.81 -6.53 24.04
CA HIS A 54 -0.30 -5.93 23.30
C HIS A 54 0.19 -4.97 22.21
N PHE A 55 1.13 -4.07 22.52
CA PHE A 55 1.63 -3.13 21.51
C PHE A 55 2.48 -3.81 20.44
N ASN A 56 3.19 -4.90 20.75
CA ASN A 56 3.89 -5.68 19.75
C ASN A 56 2.91 -6.41 18.81
N ASP A 57 1.85 -6.99 19.36
CA ASP A 57 0.80 -7.65 18.56
C ASP A 57 0.08 -6.64 17.66
N LEU A 58 -0.23 -5.45 18.20
CA LEU A 58 -0.83 -4.37 17.43
C LEU A 58 0.07 -3.91 16.28
N LYS A 59 1.36 -3.70 16.54
CA LYS A 59 2.35 -3.37 15.50
C LYS A 59 2.45 -4.46 14.44
N GLY A 60 2.44 -5.73 14.85
CA GLY A 60 2.47 -6.87 13.94
C GLY A 60 1.24 -6.92 13.04
N THR A 61 0.05 -6.75 13.62
CA THR A 61 -1.21 -6.72 12.85
C THR A 61 -1.26 -5.53 11.88
N LEU A 62 -0.88 -4.33 12.35
CA LEU A 62 -0.85 -3.14 11.49
C LEU A 62 0.16 -3.30 10.35
N GLY A 63 1.33 -3.86 10.63
CA GLY A 63 2.35 -4.15 9.61
C GLY A 63 1.79 -5.05 8.50
N LYS A 64 1.14 -6.16 8.88
CA LYS A 64 0.51 -7.07 7.91
C LYS A 64 -0.55 -6.38 7.05
N LEU A 65 -1.43 -5.57 7.66
CA LEU A 65 -2.45 -4.84 6.91
C LEU A 65 -1.86 -3.82 5.93
N LEU A 66 -0.76 -3.16 6.31
CA LEU A 66 -0.04 -2.24 5.42
C LEU A 66 0.63 -3.00 4.27
N ASP A 67 1.26 -4.13 4.53
CA ASP A 67 1.89 -4.97 3.51
C ASP A 67 0.83 -5.52 2.52
N GLU A 68 -0.29 -6.03 3.02
CA GLU A 68 -1.43 -6.46 2.21
C GLU A 68 -1.95 -5.31 1.34
N ARG A 69 -2.12 -4.12 1.93
CA ARG A 69 -2.59 -2.95 1.18
C ARG A 69 -1.60 -2.52 0.10
N LEU A 70 -0.31 -2.55 0.38
CA LEU A 70 0.74 -2.24 -0.58
C LEU A 70 0.70 -3.21 -1.77
N VAL A 71 0.60 -4.52 -1.50
CA VAL A 71 0.52 -5.54 -2.55
C VAL A 71 -0.69 -5.29 -3.45
N THR A 72 -1.87 -5.04 -2.86
CA THR A 72 -3.07 -4.73 -3.65
C THR A 72 -2.90 -3.49 -4.51
N LEU A 73 -2.32 -2.42 -3.96
CA LEU A 73 -2.09 -1.18 -4.71
C LEU A 73 -1.09 -1.37 -5.85
N LEU A 74 -0.04 -2.17 -5.64
CA LEU A 74 0.90 -2.50 -6.72
C LEU A 74 0.22 -3.31 -7.83
N GLN A 75 -0.62 -4.28 -7.47
CA GLN A 75 -1.42 -5.04 -8.45
C GLN A 75 -2.41 -4.16 -9.21
N GLU A 76 -3.04 -3.18 -8.55
CA GLU A 76 -3.89 -2.19 -9.22
C GLU A 76 -3.09 -1.37 -10.24
N VAL A 77 -1.88 -0.93 -9.89
CA VAL A 77 -0.97 -0.21 -10.81
C VAL A 77 -0.61 -1.09 -12.01
N ASP A 78 -0.19 -2.33 -11.77
CA ASP A 78 0.19 -3.27 -12.84
C ASP A 78 -0.99 -3.55 -13.79
N THR A 79 -2.20 -3.70 -13.23
CA THR A 79 -3.42 -3.92 -14.02
C THR A 79 -3.70 -2.73 -14.92
N ILE A 80 -3.63 -1.51 -14.39
CA ILE A 80 -3.87 -0.30 -15.17
C ILE A 80 -2.79 -0.12 -16.25
N GLU A 81 -1.53 -0.41 -15.95
CA GLU A 81 -0.46 -0.39 -16.94
C GLU A 81 -0.76 -1.35 -18.09
N GLN A 82 -1.11 -2.60 -17.79
CA GLN A 82 -1.43 -3.61 -18.80
C GLN A 82 -2.67 -3.22 -19.65
N GLU A 83 -3.72 -2.72 -18.99
CA GLU A 83 -4.95 -2.29 -19.66
C GLU A 83 -4.74 -1.06 -20.56
N THR A 84 -3.79 -0.18 -20.23
CA THR A 84 -3.51 1.03 -21.01
C THR A 84 -2.50 0.82 -22.14
N ILE A 85 -1.55 -0.11 -21.99
CA ILE A 85 -0.59 -0.46 -23.05
C ILE A 85 -1.28 -1.22 -24.20
N LYS A 86 -2.18 -2.16 -23.90
CA LYS A 86 -2.78 -3.03 -24.92
C LYS A 86 -3.45 -2.28 -26.10
N PRO A 87 -4.28 -1.25 -25.88
CA PRO A 87 -4.82 -0.45 -26.98
C PRO A 87 -3.75 0.28 -27.79
N LEU A 88 -2.63 0.68 -27.17
CA LEU A 88 -1.52 1.32 -27.86
C LEU A 88 -0.78 0.30 -28.75
N ASP A 89 -0.55 -0.91 -28.28
CA ASP A 89 0.02 -2.01 -29.07
C ASP A 89 -0.87 -2.35 -30.27
N ASP A 90 -2.19 -2.40 -30.07
CA ASP A 90 -3.14 -2.68 -31.14
C ASP A 90 -3.16 -1.53 -32.17
N CYS A 91 -3.11 -0.27 -31.73
CA CYS A 91 -2.92 0.89 -32.61
C CYS A 91 -1.60 0.83 -33.38
N GLN A 92 -0.50 0.44 -32.73
CA GLN A 92 0.81 0.31 -33.38
C GLN A 92 0.75 -0.72 -34.51
N LYS A 93 0.17 -1.91 -34.27
CA LYS A 93 0.02 -2.94 -35.31
C LYS A 93 -0.79 -2.45 -36.51
N LEU A 94 -1.86 -1.67 -36.27
CA LEU A 94 -2.67 -1.09 -37.35
C LEU A 94 -1.85 -0.10 -38.20
N ILE A 95 -1.03 0.73 -37.55
CA ILE A 95 -0.16 1.69 -38.25
C ILE A 95 0.93 0.95 -39.02
N GLU A 96 1.60 -0.03 -38.41
CA GLU A 96 2.63 -0.86 -39.08
C GLU A 96 2.06 -1.56 -40.32
N HIS A 97 0.87 -2.15 -40.21
CA HIS A 97 0.20 -2.75 -41.38
C HIS A 97 -0.12 -1.72 -42.47
N GLY A 98 -0.60 -0.53 -42.09
CA GLY A 98 -0.86 0.56 -43.02
C GLY A 98 0.39 1.07 -43.72
N VAL A 99 1.51 1.17 -43.00
CA VAL A 99 2.82 1.55 -43.56
C VAL A 99 3.30 0.49 -44.56
N ASN A 100 3.29 -0.79 -44.18
CA ASN A 100 3.70 -1.88 -45.07
C ASN A 100 2.83 -1.91 -46.35
N THR A 101 1.51 -1.75 -46.21
CA THR A 101 0.60 -1.68 -47.35
C THR A 101 0.89 -0.49 -48.26
N ALA A 102 1.22 0.67 -47.69
CA ALA A 102 1.60 1.85 -48.45
C ALA A 102 2.95 1.66 -49.16
N GLU A 103 3.92 0.99 -48.52
CA GLU A 103 5.22 0.66 -49.08
C GLU A 103 5.09 -0.31 -50.27
N ASP A 104 4.32 -1.39 -50.12
CA ASP A 104 4.00 -2.33 -51.21
C ASP A 104 3.35 -1.61 -52.40
N LEU A 105 2.42 -0.68 -52.12
CA LEU A 105 1.74 0.10 -53.15
C LEU A 105 2.72 1.05 -53.87
N VAL A 106 3.59 1.74 -53.13
CA VAL A 106 4.62 2.62 -53.72
C VAL A 106 5.53 1.80 -54.63
N GLN A 107 5.98 0.63 -54.18
CA GLN A 107 6.83 -0.26 -54.98
C GLN A 107 6.11 -0.76 -56.25
N GLU A 108 4.83 -1.15 -56.15
CA GLU A 108 4.00 -1.50 -57.32
C GLU A 108 3.90 -0.33 -58.32
N GLY A 109 3.72 0.89 -57.79
CA GLY A 109 3.66 2.12 -58.58
C GLY A 109 4.97 2.45 -59.29
N GLU A 110 6.10 2.37 -58.59
CA GLU A 110 7.44 2.60 -59.16
C GLU A 110 7.75 1.61 -60.29
N ILE A 111 7.44 0.32 -60.09
CA ILE A 111 7.59 -0.72 -61.12
C ILE A 111 6.69 -0.42 -62.33
N ALA A 112 5.43 -0.03 -62.10
CA ALA A 112 4.49 0.30 -63.16
C ALA A 112 4.93 1.51 -63.99
N ILE A 113 5.52 2.53 -63.34
CA ILE A 113 6.08 3.72 -64.02
C ILE A 113 7.31 3.34 -64.85
N LEU A 114 8.22 2.54 -64.31
CA LEU A 114 9.43 2.08 -65.03
C LEU A 114 9.09 1.19 -66.25
N GLY A 115 7.96 0.48 -66.22
CA GLY A 115 7.50 -0.40 -67.31
C GLY A 115 7.00 0.32 -68.58
N GLY A 116 6.75 1.64 -68.54
CA GLY A 116 6.35 2.46 -69.69
C GLY A 116 4.91 2.24 -70.21
N VAL A 117 4.43 3.13 -71.09
CA VAL A 117 3.05 3.19 -71.62
C VAL A 117 2.82 2.23 -72.81
N GLY A 118 3.41 1.03 -72.75
CA GLY A 118 3.33 -0.01 -73.79
C GLY A 118 2.43 -1.20 -73.39
N GLU A 119 2.77 -2.42 -73.83
CA GLU A 119 2.01 -3.67 -73.55
C GLU A 119 1.82 -4.00 -72.04
N GLN A 120 2.46 -3.27 -71.11
CA GLN A 120 2.27 -3.39 -69.66
C GLN A 120 1.25 -2.39 -69.05
N ASN A 121 0.37 -1.82 -69.87
CA ASN A 121 -0.69 -0.89 -69.43
C ASN A 121 -1.63 -1.49 -68.35
N GLU A 122 -1.76 -2.81 -68.28
CA GLU A 122 -2.54 -3.48 -67.22
C GLU A 122 -2.00 -3.22 -65.82
N LYS A 123 -0.66 -3.15 -65.64
CA LYS A 123 -0.04 -2.90 -64.31
C LYS A 123 -0.23 -1.45 -63.86
N LEU A 124 -0.12 -0.51 -64.80
CA LEU A 124 -0.42 0.92 -64.55
C LEU A 124 -1.89 1.11 -64.19
N TRP A 125 -2.80 0.45 -64.90
CA TRP A 125 -4.24 0.50 -64.63
C TRP A 125 -4.60 -0.17 -63.29
N SER A 126 -4.02 -1.34 -62.98
CA SER A 126 -4.26 -2.05 -61.71
C SER A 126 -3.77 -1.24 -60.51
N PHE A 127 -2.57 -0.66 -60.60
CA PHE A 127 -2.04 0.26 -59.60
C PHE A 127 -2.94 1.47 -59.41
N THR A 128 -3.31 2.16 -60.51
CA THR A 128 -4.14 3.38 -60.46
C THR A 128 -5.51 3.09 -59.82
N LYS A 129 -6.09 1.91 -60.11
CA LYS A 129 -7.35 1.45 -59.50
C LYS A 129 -7.20 1.13 -58.01
N LYS A 130 -6.09 0.51 -57.57
CA LYS A 130 -5.81 0.25 -56.15
C LYS A 130 -5.54 1.54 -55.36
N ALA A 131 -4.73 2.45 -55.91
CA ALA A 131 -4.39 3.72 -55.29
C ALA A 131 -5.63 4.63 -55.08
N SER A 132 -6.56 4.62 -56.02
CA SER A 132 -7.83 5.37 -55.90
C SER A 132 -8.77 4.81 -54.83
N HIS A 133 -8.73 3.50 -54.53
CA HIS A 133 -9.48 2.94 -53.40
C HIS A 133 -8.90 3.39 -52.05
N ILE A 134 -7.58 3.52 -51.92
CA ILE A 134 -6.93 3.93 -50.67
C ILE A 134 -7.12 5.43 -50.38
N GLN A 135 -7.16 6.28 -51.41
CA GLN A 135 -7.47 7.70 -51.23
C GLN A 135 -8.86 7.95 -50.64
N LEU A 136 -9.84 7.09 -50.97
CA LEU A 136 -11.19 7.15 -50.42
C LEU A 136 -11.22 6.76 -48.92
N ASP A 137 -10.41 5.78 -48.53
CA ASP A 137 -10.30 5.30 -47.14
C ASP A 137 -9.58 6.33 -46.23
N ARG A 138 -8.67 7.11 -46.80
CA ARG A 138 -7.97 8.21 -46.11
C ARG A 138 -8.93 9.31 -45.61
N TRP A 139 -10.03 9.59 -46.33
CA TRP A 139 -11.02 10.58 -45.89
C TRP A 139 -11.88 10.10 -44.72
N MET A 140 -12.02 8.79 -44.51
CA MET A 140 -12.69 8.23 -43.33
C MET A 140 -11.80 8.20 -42.09
N THR A 141 -10.47 8.20 -42.26
CA THR A 141 -9.48 8.13 -41.16
C THR A 141 -8.88 9.50 -40.75
N THR A 142 -9.12 10.59 -41.50
CA THR A 142 -8.66 11.95 -41.15
C THR A 142 -9.38 12.59 -39.94
N SER A 143 -10.36 11.91 -39.34
CA SER A 143 -10.86 12.24 -38.01
C SER A 143 -9.91 11.69 -36.93
N GLN A 144 -8.67 12.18 -36.89
CA GLN A 144 -7.71 11.79 -35.87
C GLN A 144 -8.19 12.26 -34.48
N PRO A 145 -8.24 11.40 -33.44
CA PRO A 145 -8.03 11.87 -32.09
C PRO A 145 -6.59 12.37 -32.02
N LYS A 146 -6.39 13.62 -31.59
CA LYS A 146 -5.07 14.09 -31.17
C LYS A 146 -4.58 13.18 -30.04
N ILE A 147 -3.70 12.22 -30.33
CA ILE A 147 -3.01 11.39 -29.32
C ILE A 147 -1.89 12.20 -28.62
N THR A 148 -2.07 13.51 -28.54
CA THR A 148 -1.15 14.46 -27.87
C THR A 148 -1.95 15.41 -27.01
N ASP A 149 -3.01 14.93 -26.36
CA ASP A 149 -3.53 15.63 -25.20
C ASP A 149 -2.82 15.04 -23.97
N SER A 150 -1.98 15.86 -23.35
CA SER A 150 -1.17 15.59 -22.16
C SER A 150 -1.97 15.16 -20.92
N SER A 151 -3.25 14.86 -21.06
CA SER A 151 -4.17 14.38 -20.02
C SER A 151 -4.04 12.88 -19.76
N SER A 152 -3.52 12.09 -20.71
CA SER A 152 -3.31 10.63 -20.58
C SER A 152 -1.99 10.24 -19.91
N VAL A 153 -1.04 11.16 -19.75
CA VAL A 153 0.26 10.91 -19.07
C VAL A 153 0.09 10.80 -17.55
N ASN A 154 -1.12 11.02 -17.03
CA ASN A 154 -1.37 11.20 -15.62
C ASN A 154 -2.23 10.12 -14.99
N VAL A 155 -2.11 8.89 -15.47
CA VAL A 155 -2.65 7.71 -14.78
C VAL A 155 -2.15 7.65 -13.33
N LEU A 156 -0.85 7.90 -13.12
CA LEU A 156 -0.25 8.03 -11.78
C LEU A 156 -0.83 9.20 -10.97
N GLN A 157 -1.20 10.31 -11.61
CA GLN A 157 -1.77 11.49 -10.95
C GLN A 157 -3.28 11.34 -10.66
N ILE A 158 -3.99 10.45 -11.36
CA ILE A 158 -5.36 10.02 -11.04
C ILE A 158 -5.35 9.05 -9.84
N ILE A 159 -4.40 8.09 -9.81
CA ILE A 159 -4.22 7.17 -8.68
C ILE A 159 -3.88 7.93 -7.39
N LEU A 160 -2.98 8.93 -7.46
CA LEU A 160 -2.66 9.82 -6.34
C LEU A 160 -3.86 10.66 -5.86
N ARG A 161 -4.85 10.93 -6.73
CA ARG A 161 -6.08 11.68 -6.37
C ARG A 161 -7.19 10.82 -5.78
N MET A 162 -7.17 9.50 -5.99
CA MET A 162 -8.17 8.59 -5.40
C MET A 162 -7.80 8.12 -3.99
N TYR A 163 -6.54 8.27 -3.59
CA TYR A 163 -6.00 7.74 -2.32
C TYR A 163 -5.51 8.81 -1.32
N MET A 164 -5.73 10.10 -1.60
CA MET A 164 -5.73 11.19 -0.62
C MET A 164 -7.17 11.60 -0.30
#